data_AF-A0A7C5REQ0-F1
#
_entry.id   AF-A0A7C5REQ0-F1
#
_cell.length_a   1.000
_cell.length_b   1.000
_cell.length_c   1.000
_cell.angle_alpha   90.00
_cell.angle_beta   90.00
_cell.angle_gamma   90.00
#
_symmetry.space_group_name_H-M   'P 1'
#
loop_
_entity.id
_entity.type
_entity.pdbx_description
1 polymer ?
#
loop_
_entity_poly.entity_id
_entity_poly.type
_entity_poly.pdbx_seq_one_letter_code
_entity_poly.pdbx_strand_id
1 'polypeptide(L)' 'MRRTRLIPLAVWCRERGIPQSTARKMIGEGRLRAEKLGDRWMVVEDLPDTGPLTGAVVLTLFTHAGGAGKTSLTRDLG' A
#
# COMPACT_ATOMS: atom_id res chain seq x y z
N MET A 1 -1.66 3.51 12.78
CA MET A 1 -1.14 2.15 12.50
C MET A 1 -0.47 2.18 11.14
N ARG A 2 0.79 1.75 11.01
CA ARG A 2 1.43 1.61 9.69
C ARG A 2 0.70 0.55 8.90
N ARG A 3 0.41 0.84 7.64
CA ARG A 3 -0.26 -0.11 6.75
C ARG A 3 0.77 -1.13 6.28
N THR A 4 0.57 -2.39 6.65
CA THR A 4 1.40 -3.50 6.17
C THR A 4 0.67 -4.26 5.06
N ARG A 5 1.44 -4.76 4.09
CA ARG A 5 0.95 -5.74 3.11
C ARG A 5 1.61 -7.08 3.35
N LEU A 6 0.84 -8.14 3.17
CA LEU A 6 1.32 -9.52 3.22
C LEU A 6 1.44 -10.05 1.80
N ILE A 7 2.63 -10.51 1.43
CA ILE A 7 2.91 -11.07 0.09
C ILE A 7 3.31 -12.53 0.25
N PRO A 8 2.69 -13.48 -0.46
CA PRO A 8 3.16 -14.87 -0.45
C PRO A 8 4.64 -14.96 -0.82
N LEU A 9 5.44 -15.71 -0.06
CA LEU A 9 6.89 -15.81 -0.26
C LEU A 9 7.26 -16.17 -1.70
N ALA A 10 6.49 -17.07 -2.33
CA ALA A 10 6.69 -17.48 -3.71
C ALA A 10 6.55 -16.32 -4.72
N VAL A 11 5.59 -15.41 -4.49
CA VAL A 11 5.36 -14.22 -5.32
C VAL A 11 6.49 -13.22 -5.10
N TRP A 12 6.81 -12.93 -3.85
CA TRP A 12 7.89 -12.03 -3.46
C TRP A 12 9.25 -12.45 -4.07
N CYS A 13 9.53 -13.75 -4.07
CA CYS A 13 10.72 -14.34 -4.67
C CYS A 13 10.77 -14.14 -6.19
N ARG A 14 9.63 -14.37 -6.86
CA ARG A 14 9.50 -14.22 -8.32
C ARG A 14 9.76 -12.78 -8.75
N GLU A 15 9.17 -11.81 -8.06
CA GLU A 15 9.31 -10.37 -8.37
C GLU A 15 10.76 -9.89 -8.24
N ARG A 16 11.55 -10.52 -7.35
CA ARG A 16 12.94 -10.14 -7.08
C ARG A 16 13.97 -11.03 -7.77
N GLY A 17 13.53 -12.09 -8.46
CA GLY A 17 14.44 -13.07 -9.07
C GLY A 17 15.28 -13.87 -8.06
N ILE A 18 14.77 -14.06 -6.84
CA ILE A 18 15.50 -14.74 -5.76
C ILE A 18 14.95 -16.17 -5.56
N PRO A 19 15.79 -17.20 -5.38
CA PRO A 19 15.33 -18.54 -5.02
C PRO A 19 14.60 -18.59 -3.67
N GLN A 20 13.54 -19.40 -3.55
CA GLN A 20 12.80 -19.55 -2.29
C GLN A 20 13.66 -20.08 -1.13
N SER A 21 14.66 -20.93 -1.42
CA SER A 21 15.62 -21.42 -0.43
C SER A 21 16.42 -20.27 0.19
N THR A 22 16.89 -19.33 -0.63
CA THR A 22 17.56 -18.10 -0.20
C THR A 22 16.64 -17.24 0.65
N ALA A 23 15.39 -17.03 0.21
CA ALA A 23 14.44 -16.23 0.99
C ALA A 23 14.10 -16.87 2.35
N ARG A 24 13.97 -18.20 2.43
CA ARG A 24 13.81 -18.92 3.71
C ARG A 24 15.02 -18.76 4.62
N LYS A 25 16.23 -18.80 4.07
CA LYS A 25 17.47 -18.51 4.82
C LYS A 25 17.45 -17.08 5.37
N MET A 26 17.03 -16.10 4.56
CA MET A 26 16.90 -14.71 5.01
C MET A 26 15.87 -14.54 6.14
N ILE A 27 14.77 -15.31 6.13
CA ILE A 27 13.79 -15.34 7.23
C ILE A 27 14.44 -15.88 8.50
N GLY A 28 15.14 -17.02 8.40
CA GLY A 28 15.85 -17.61 9.54
C GLY A 28 16.95 -16.72 10.12
N GLU A 29 17.59 -15.91 9.28
CA GLU A 29 18.60 -14.91 9.68
C GLU A 29 17.99 -13.59 10.19
N GLY A 30 16.65 -13.44 10.19
CA GLY A 30 15.97 -12.20 10.59
C GLY A 30 16.13 -11.04 9.59
N ARG A 31 16.70 -11.29 8.42
CA ARG A 31 16.93 -10.30 7.35
C ARG A 31 15.70 -10.04 6.49
N LEU A 32 14.70 -10.92 6.57
CA LEU A 32 13.42 -10.80 5.89
C LEU A 32 12.29 -10.96 6.90
N ARG A 33 11.50 -9.91 7.11
CA ARG A 33 10.29 -9.98 7.94
C ARG A 33 9.23 -10.81 7.23
N ALA A 34 8.81 -11.90 7.86
CA ALA A 34 7.76 -12.77 7.33
C ALA A 34 6.98 -13.42 8.47
N GLU A 35 5.71 -13.72 8.20
CA GLU A 35 4.80 -14.41 9.11
C GLU A 35 4.32 -15.71 8.47
N LYS A 36 4.03 -16.70 9.30
CA LYS A 36 3.49 -17.98 8.86
C LYS A 36 1.97 -17.97 8.99
N LEU A 37 1.27 -18.03 7.86
CA LEU A 37 -0.19 -18.09 7.80
C LEU A 37 -0.60 -19.49 7.31
N GLY A 38 -0.95 -20.36 8.27
CA GLY A 38 -1.12 -21.79 8.01
C GLY A 38 0.17 -22.42 7.50
N ASP A 39 0.13 -23.01 6.31
CA ASP A 39 1.30 -23.64 5.68
C ASP A 39 2.12 -22.71 4.78
N ARG A 40 1.74 -21.43 4.70
CA ARG A 40 2.35 -20.47 3.78
C ARG A 40 3.14 -19.41 4.52
N TRP A 41 4.32 -19.10 3.99
CA TRP A 41 5.10 -17.94 4.41
C TRP A 41 4.62 -16.69 3.68
N MET A 42 4.41 -15.61 4.44
CA MET A 42 3.95 -14.32 3.98
C MET A 42 5.00 -13.27 4.35
N VAL A 43 5.63 -12.64 3.36
CA VAL A 43 6.56 -11.53 3.60
C VAL A 43 5.76 -10.30 4.03
N VAL A 44 6.20 -9.66 5.10
CA VAL A 44 5.61 -8.43 5.64
C VAL A 44 6.38 -7.25 5.07
N GLU A 45 5.71 -6.45 4.25
CA GLU A 45 6.25 -5.18 3.77
C GLU A 45 5.46 -4.01 4.36
N ASP A 46 6.20 -3.07 4.93
CA ASP A 46 5.63 -1.77 5.28
C ASP A 46 5.30 -1.06 3.97
N LEU A 47 4.03 -0.73 3.76
CA LEU A 47 3.70 0.21 2.71
C LEU A 47 4.24 1.57 3.15
N PRO A 48 4.92 2.33 2.27
CA PRO A 48 5.14 3.74 2.56
C PRO A 48 3.78 4.37 2.88
N ASP A 49 3.74 5.30 3.83
CA ASP A 49 2.55 6.11 4.13
C ASP A 49 2.28 7.06 2.94
N THR A 50 2.00 6.50 1.77
CA THR A 50 1.40 7.14 0.61
C THR A 50 -0.07 6.76 0.56
N GLY A 51 -0.74 6.76 1.72
CA GLY A 51 -2.19 6.69 1.75
C GLY A 51 -2.76 7.99 1.17
N PRO A 52 -3.89 7.96 0.46
CA PRO A 52 -4.66 9.18 0.25
C PRO A 52 -4.96 9.72 1.65
N LEU A 53 -4.47 10.93 1.94
CA LEU A 53 -4.75 11.75 3.13
C LEU A 53 -5.55 11.00 4.20
N THR A 54 -4.87 10.38 5.16
CA THR A 54 -5.56 9.68 6.26
C THR A 54 -6.34 10.70 7.09
N GLY A 55 -7.65 10.81 6.85
CA GLY A 55 -8.57 11.73 7.52
C GLY A 55 -9.65 12.28 6.57
N ALA A 56 -10.53 13.16 7.07
CA ALA A 56 -11.43 13.93 6.22
C ALA A 56 -10.60 14.91 5.36
N VAL A 57 -10.80 14.88 4.04
CA VAL A 57 -10.12 15.79 3.11
C VAL A 57 -11.05 16.96 2.81
N VAL A 58 -10.65 18.17 3.18
CA VAL A 58 -11.38 19.39 2.82
C VAL A 58 -10.81 19.93 1.51
N LEU A 59 -11.61 19.93 0.45
CA LEU A 59 -11.26 20.49 -0.84
C LEU A 59 -11.96 21.83 -1.04
N THR A 60 -11.19 22.87 -1.37
CA THR A 60 -11.73 24.19 -1.72
C THR A 60 -11.63 24.38 -3.22
N LEU A 61 -12.78 24.40 -3.90
CA LEU A 61 -12.86 24.72 -5.34
C LEU A 61 -13.13 26.22 -5.50
N PHE A 62 -12.23 26.95 -6.15
CA PHE A 62 -12.38 28.40 -6.34
C PHE A 62 -12.12 28.85 -7.78
N THR A 63 -12.88 29.87 -8.20
CA THR A 63 -12.68 30.64 -9.42
C THR A 63 -13.47 31.94 -9.30
N HIS A 64 -12.89 33.03 -9.83
CA HIS A 64 -13.48 34.38 -9.80
C HIS A 64 -14.68 34.54 -10.73
N ALA A 65 -14.86 33.65 -11.71
CA ALA A 65 -15.95 33.73 -12.67
C ALA A 65 -17.27 33.13 -12.13
N GLY A 66 -18.37 33.87 -12.29
CA GLY A 66 -19.73 33.34 -12.14
C GLY A 66 -20.05 32.35 -13.27
N GLY A 67 -20.80 31.28 -12.98
CA GLY A 67 -21.17 30.28 -13.98
C GLY A 67 -20.09 29.27 -14.37
N ALA A 68 -18.86 29.38 -13.84
CA ALA A 68 -17.74 28.49 -14.15
C ALA A 68 -17.85 27.06 -13.56
N GLY A 69 -19.05 26.61 -13.20
CA GLY A 69 -19.29 25.22 -12.80
C GLY A 69 -18.79 24.79 -11.41
N LYS A 70 -18.36 25.72 -10.54
CA LYS A 70 -17.89 25.41 -9.16
C LYS A 70 -18.85 24.47 -8.43
N THR A 71 -20.13 24.84 -8.39
CA THR A 71 -21.18 24.09 -7.68
C THR A 71 -21.47 22.74 -8.32
N SER A 72 -21.47 22.66 -9.65
CA SER A 72 -21.68 21.40 -10.37
C SER A 72 -20.51 20.44 -10.10
N LEU A 73 -19.28 20.93 -10.19
CA LEU A 73 -18.08 20.14 -9.91
C LEU A 73 -18.03 19.66 -8.45
N THR A 74 -18.36 20.51 -7.47
CA THR A 74 -18.45 20.08 -6.06
C THR A 74 -19.46 18.94 -5.89
N ARG A 75 -20.63 19.04 -6.53
CA ARG A 75 -21.67 18.00 -6.45
C ARG A 75 -21.20 16.69 -7.09
N ASP A 76 -20.55 16.76 -8.24
CA ASP A 76 -20.10 15.59 -8.98
C ASP A 76 -18.92 14.89 -8.27
N LEU A 77 -18.16 15.62 -7.45
CA LEU A 77 -17.01 15.10 -6.71
C LEU A 77 -17.40 14.29 -5.45
N GLY A 78 -18.56 14.58 -4.84
CA GLY A 78 -19.06 13.90 -3.63
C GLY A 78 -18.92 14.72 -2.37
#